data_AF-F3SII7-F1
#
_entry.id   AF-F3SII7-F1
#
_cell.length_a   1.000
_cell.length_b   1.000
_cell.length_c   1.000
_cell.angle_alpha   90.00
_cell.angle_beta   90.00
_cell.angle_gamma   90.00
#
_symmetry.space_group_name_H-M   'P 1'
#
loop_
_entity.id
_entity.type
_entity.pdbx_description
1 polymer ?
#
loop_
_entity_poly.entity_id
_entity_poly.type
_entity_poly.pdbx_seq_one_letter_code
_entity_poly.pdbx_strand_id
1 'polypeptide(L)'
;MKYFVIEYIHDDYDNASMVDYTYRPPIKVKLPENIEKVSPIFVEIYSQATVAEKEKLDQIAGVGYRKAAEFLIKDYAISKNSSDEEHIKSIMLGKVIADYLNDFPKIQALAKSVAWIGNDETHYVRRHDGKDIQDLKKFILSAAQFIAADYDADEALSFTSSD
;
A
#
# COMPACT_ATOMS: atom_id res chain seq x y z
N MET A 1 -20.09 -3.55 -19.84
CA MET A 1 -20.92 -4.75 -19.70
C MET A 1 -21.32 -4.94 -18.25
N LYS A 2 -22.56 -5.38 -18.00
CA LYS A 2 -23.00 -5.88 -16.69
C LYS A 2 -23.26 -7.37 -16.87
N TYR A 3 -22.44 -8.20 -16.24
CA TYR A 3 -22.62 -9.64 -16.20
C TYR A 3 -23.25 -10.02 -14.86
N PHE A 4 -24.03 -11.09 -14.83
CA PHE A 4 -24.47 -11.72 -13.59
C PHE A 4 -24.26 -13.24 -13.71
N VAL A 5 -23.96 -13.88 -12.59
CA VAL A 5 -23.80 -15.33 -12.45
C VAL A 5 -24.82 -15.78 -11.42
N ILE A 6 -25.50 -16.88 -11.71
CA ILE A 6 -26.45 -17.53 -10.80
C ILE A 6 -26.01 -18.99 -10.71
N GLU A 7 -25.78 -19.47 -9.49
CA GLU A 7 -25.52 -20.87 -9.19
C GLU A 7 -26.66 -21.40 -8.31
N TYR A 8 -27.06 -22.64 -8.57
CA TYR A 8 -28.05 -23.36 -7.77
C TYR A 8 -27.40 -24.61 -7.19
N ILE A 9 -27.60 -24.85 -5.90
CA ILE A 9 -27.29 -26.12 -5.26
C ILE A 9 -28.58 -26.95 -5.28
N HIS A 10 -28.55 -28.13 -5.90
CA HIS A 10 -29.64 -29.10 -5.81
C HIS A 10 -29.42 -29.96 -4.57
N ASP A 11 -30.31 -29.81 -3.59
CA ASP A 11 -30.28 -30.59 -2.36
C ASP A 11 -31.06 -31.92 -2.54
N ASP A 12 -32.09 -31.94 -3.40
CA ASP A 12 -32.77 -33.14 -3.92
C ASP A 12 -33.40 -32.89 -5.32
N TYR A 13 -34.26 -33.78 -5.82
CA TYR A 13 -34.90 -33.67 -7.15
C TYR A 13 -35.91 -32.52 -7.29
N ASP A 14 -36.52 -32.07 -6.19
CA ASP A 14 -37.56 -31.03 -6.14
C ASP A 14 -37.11 -29.75 -5.42
N ASN A 15 -35.97 -29.77 -4.73
CA ASN A 15 -35.44 -28.66 -3.93
C ASN A 15 -34.10 -28.13 -4.46
N ALA A 16 -34.09 -26.85 -4.83
CA ALA A 16 -32.89 -26.11 -5.18
C ALA A 16 -32.78 -24.83 -4.33
N SER A 17 -31.59 -24.57 -3.79
CA SER A 17 -31.25 -23.31 -3.13
C SER A 17 -30.37 -22.45 -4.05
N MET A 18 -30.69 -21.16 -4.14
CA MET A 18 -29.88 -20.22 -4.91
C MET A 18 -28.66 -19.82 -4.08
N VAL A 19 -27.47 -19.93 -4.66
CA VAL A 19 -26.25 -19.41 -4.05
C VAL A 19 -26.22 -17.90 -4.28
N ASP A 20 -26.19 -17.14 -3.19
CA ASP A 20 -26.09 -15.69 -3.26
C ASP A 20 -24.67 -15.28 -3.70
N TYR A 21 -24.51 -15.02 -5.00
CA TYR A 21 -23.24 -14.54 -5.55
C TYR A 21 -23.14 -13.02 -5.45
N THR A 22 -22.13 -12.54 -4.72
CA THR A 22 -21.72 -11.14 -4.79
C THR A 22 -20.69 -10.97 -5.91
N TYR A 23 -21.06 -10.31 -7.01
CA TYR A 23 -20.09 -9.92 -8.04
C TYR A 23 -19.13 -8.85 -7.49
N ARG A 24 -17.84 -9.19 -7.40
CA ARG A 24 -16.77 -8.27 -6.97
C ARG A 24 -15.90 -7.90 -8.16
N PRO A 25 -16.21 -6.82 -8.90
CA PRO A 25 -15.38 -6.39 -10.02
C PRO A 25 -13.96 -6.06 -9.52
N PRO A 26 -12.90 -6.38 -10.28
CA PRO A 26 -11.54 -6.00 -9.92
C PRO A 26 -11.47 -4.48 -9.74
N ILE A 27 -11.04 -4.05 -8.56
CA ILE A 27 -10.84 -2.63 -8.29
C ILE A 27 -9.52 -2.23 -8.94
N LYS A 28 -9.60 -1.39 -9.98
CA LYS A 28 -8.42 -0.69 -10.50
C LYS A 28 -8.06 0.42 -9.52
N VAL A 29 -6.97 0.22 -8.78
CA VAL A 29 -6.35 1.30 -8.01
C VAL A 29 -5.53 2.16 -8.96
N LYS A 30 -5.66 3.48 -8.84
CA LYS A 30 -4.79 4.41 -9.54
C LYS A 30 -3.56 4.67 -8.70
N LEU A 31 -2.48 3.96 -9.01
CA LEU A 31 -1.16 4.19 -8.43
C LEU A 31 -0.26 4.93 -9.44
N PRO A 32 0.81 5.60 -8.96
CA PRO A 32 1.81 6.21 -9.84
C PRO A 32 2.39 5.19 -10.83
N GLU A 33 2.77 5.65 -12.01
CA GLU A 33 3.49 4.82 -12.98
C GLU A 33 4.85 4.39 -12.41
N ASN A 34 5.40 3.28 -12.88
CA ASN A 34 6.68 2.70 -12.45
C ASN A 34 6.79 2.28 -10.97
N ILE A 35 5.81 2.57 -10.11
CA ILE A 35 5.89 2.19 -8.70
C ILE A 35 5.96 0.68 -8.47
N GLU A 36 5.36 -0.11 -9.37
CA GLU A 36 5.45 -1.58 -9.36
C GLU A 36 6.87 -2.08 -9.59
N LYS A 37 7.71 -1.31 -10.31
CA LYS A 37 9.14 -1.64 -10.50
C LYS A 37 9.94 -1.46 -9.21
N VAL A 38 9.50 -0.56 -8.31
CA VAL A 38 10.15 -0.30 -7.02
C VAL A 38 9.62 -1.24 -5.93
N SER A 39 8.30 -1.39 -5.85
CA SER A 39 7.65 -2.17 -4.79
C SER A 39 6.40 -2.89 -5.32
N PRO A 40 6.53 -4.08 -5.93
CA PRO A 40 5.40 -4.83 -6.48
C PRO A 40 4.46 -5.33 -5.37
N ILE A 41 5.01 -5.72 -4.22
CA ILE A 41 4.21 -6.19 -3.08
C ILE A 41 3.40 -5.04 -2.44
N PHE A 42 3.91 -3.81 -2.46
CA PHE A 42 3.11 -2.63 -2.09
C PHE A 42 1.85 -2.51 -2.96
N VAL A 43 1.99 -2.65 -4.29
CA VAL A 43 0.87 -2.55 -5.24
C VAL A 43 -0.21 -3.58 -4.91
N GLU A 44 0.21 -4.82 -4.63
CA GLU A 44 -0.68 -5.90 -4.24
C GLU A 44 -1.43 -5.59 -2.93
N ILE A 45 -0.70 -5.27 -1.85
CA ILE A 45 -1.29 -5.04 -0.53
C ILE A 45 -2.18 -3.80 -0.54
N TYR A 46 -1.77 -2.72 -1.20
CA TYR A 46 -2.59 -1.50 -1.31
C TYR A 46 -3.89 -1.78 -2.07
N SER A 47 -3.83 -2.61 -3.11
CA SER A 47 -5.03 -3.03 -3.86
C SER A 47 -5.98 -3.85 -2.99
N GLN A 48 -5.46 -4.81 -2.21
CA GLN A 48 -6.25 -5.59 -1.26
C GLN A 48 -6.87 -4.70 -0.15
N ALA A 49 -6.10 -3.75 0.39
CA ALA A 49 -6.59 -2.79 1.38
C ALA A 49 -7.72 -1.91 0.82
N THR A 50 -7.62 -1.51 -0.46
CA THR A 50 -8.66 -0.75 -1.15
C THR A 50 -9.93 -1.57 -1.40
N VAL A 51 -9.80 -2.89 -1.63
CA VAL A 51 -10.96 -3.79 -1.66
C VAL A 51 -11.63 -3.80 -0.29
N ALA A 52 -10.87 -4.03 0.78
CA ALA A 52 -11.41 -4.04 2.15
C ALA A 52 -12.14 -2.74 2.50
N GLU A 53 -11.55 -1.59 2.13
CA GLU A 53 -12.17 -0.26 2.34
C GLU A 53 -13.51 -0.13 1.60
N LYS A 54 -13.60 -0.54 0.33
CA LYS A 54 -14.85 -0.45 -0.44
C LYS A 54 -15.95 -1.36 0.11
N GLU A 55 -15.55 -2.49 0.69
CA GLU A 55 -16.44 -3.42 1.38
C GLU A 55 -16.77 -2.95 2.81
N LYS A 56 -16.33 -1.74 3.22
CA LYS A 56 -16.53 -1.16 4.57
C LYS A 56 -15.93 -2.01 5.70
N LEU A 57 -14.90 -2.78 5.39
CA LEU A 57 -14.11 -3.55 6.36
C LEU A 57 -13.04 -2.65 6.97
N ASP A 58 -13.45 -1.57 7.63
CA ASP A 58 -12.57 -0.47 8.05
C ASP A 58 -11.43 -0.95 8.98
N GLN A 59 -11.74 -1.90 9.88
CA GLN A 59 -10.77 -2.52 10.79
C GLN A 59 -9.68 -3.34 10.09
N ILE A 60 -9.90 -3.72 8.83
CA ILE A 60 -8.95 -4.49 8.02
C ILE A 60 -8.24 -3.57 7.02
N ALA A 61 -8.98 -2.62 6.44
CA ALA A 61 -8.45 -1.66 5.48
C ALA A 61 -7.29 -0.84 6.06
N GLY A 62 -7.45 -0.29 7.27
CA GLY A 62 -6.41 0.49 7.94
C GLY A 62 -5.11 -0.30 8.16
N VAL A 63 -5.23 -1.54 8.64
CA VAL A 63 -4.10 -2.47 8.81
C VAL A 63 -3.44 -2.79 7.48
N GLY A 64 -4.24 -3.02 6.43
CA GLY A 64 -3.75 -3.25 5.07
C GLY A 64 -2.94 -2.07 4.54
N TYR A 65 -3.44 -0.84 4.71
CA TYR A 65 -2.72 0.36 4.29
C TYR A 65 -1.43 0.58 5.09
N ARG A 66 -1.43 0.31 6.41
CA ARG A 66 -0.22 0.37 7.23
C ARG A 66 0.83 -0.64 6.78
N LYS A 67 0.41 -1.85 6.38
CA LYS A 67 1.31 -2.86 5.82
C LYS A 67 1.84 -2.44 4.46
N ALA A 68 0.98 -1.94 3.57
CA ALA A 68 1.39 -1.44 2.25
C ALA A 68 2.47 -0.35 2.39
N ALA A 69 2.26 0.61 3.28
CA ALA A 69 3.23 1.66 3.58
C ALA A 69 4.61 1.14 4.00
N GLU A 70 4.64 0.08 4.81
CA GLU A 70 5.90 -0.51 5.27
C GLU A 70 6.71 -1.07 4.11
N PHE A 71 6.08 -1.84 3.22
CA PHE A 71 6.72 -2.37 2.03
C PHE A 71 7.23 -1.26 1.13
N LEU A 72 6.39 -0.26 0.83
CA LEU A 72 6.77 0.87 -0.01
C LEU A 72 8.03 1.59 0.50
N ILE A 73 8.05 1.91 1.80
CA ILE A 73 9.14 2.67 2.41
C ILE A 73 10.42 1.82 2.54
N LYS A 74 10.29 0.55 2.95
CA LYS A 74 11.44 -0.35 3.07
C LYS A 74 12.04 -0.67 1.72
N ASP A 75 11.22 -0.98 0.72
CA ASP A 75 11.70 -1.30 -0.64
C ASP A 75 12.43 -0.11 -1.25
N TYR A 76 11.94 1.12 -1.05
CA TYR A 76 12.64 2.33 -1.46
C TYR A 76 13.97 2.54 -0.71
N ALA A 77 14.00 2.32 0.61
CA ALA A 77 15.25 2.41 1.37
C ALA A 77 16.28 1.38 0.88
N ILE A 78 15.83 0.16 0.57
CA ILE A 78 16.65 -0.93 0.01
C ILE A 78 17.16 -0.56 -1.38
N SER A 79 16.33 0.03 -2.24
CA SER A 79 16.76 0.41 -3.60
C SER A 79 17.89 1.45 -3.59
N LYS A 80 17.97 2.28 -2.55
CA LYS A 80 19.06 3.25 -2.35
C LYS A 80 20.24 2.69 -1.54
N ASN A 81 20.05 1.60 -0.80
CA ASN A 81 21.03 1.03 0.14
C ASN A 81 21.04 -0.50 0.04
N SER A 82 21.33 -1.03 -1.15
CA SER A 82 21.23 -2.47 -1.44
C SER A 82 22.14 -3.35 -0.59
N SER A 83 23.25 -2.82 -0.07
CA SER A 83 24.14 -3.52 0.86
C SER A 83 23.48 -3.84 2.21
N ASP A 84 22.48 -3.07 2.59
CA ASP A 84 21.85 -3.10 3.92
C ASP A 84 20.49 -3.80 3.91
N GLU A 85 20.14 -4.48 2.82
CA GLU A 85 18.82 -5.06 2.57
C GLU A 85 18.28 -5.88 3.75
N GLU A 86 19.06 -6.86 4.22
CA GLU A 86 18.67 -7.72 5.33
C GLU A 86 18.54 -6.94 6.65
N HIS A 87 19.36 -5.91 6.85
CA HIS A 87 19.25 -5.04 8.00
C HIS A 87 17.94 -4.23 7.96
N ILE A 88 17.64 -3.59 6.83
CA ILE A 88 16.43 -2.77 6.62
C ILE A 88 15.16 -3.61 6.81
N LYS A 89 15.15 -4.85 6.31
CA LYS A 89 14.03 -5.78 6.53
C LYS A 89 13.81 -6.08 8.01
N SER A 90 14.90 -6.29 8.76
CA SER A 90 14.87 -6.74 10.17
C SER A 90 14.44 -5.66 11.16
N ILE A 91 14.71 -4.38 10.87
CA ILE A 91 14.45 -3.29 11.81
C ILE A 91 13.02 -2.73 11.67
N MET A 92 12.57 -2.03 12.72
CA MET A 92 11.27 -1.37 12.73
C MET A 92 11.20 -0.23 11.70
N LEU A 93 10.04 -0.05 11.06
CA LEU A 93 9.82 0.99 10.06
C LEU A 93 10.24 2.39 10.54
N GLY A 94 9.91 2.75 11.79
CA GLY A 94 10.30 4.05 12.35
C GLY A 94 11.81 4.28 12.34
N LYS A 95 12.60 3.22 12.55
CA LYS A 95 14.07 3.27 12.49
C LYS A 95 14.56 3.36 11.04
N VAL A 96 13.96 2.60 10.11
CA VAL A 96 14.26 2.73 8.67
C VAL A 96 14.10 4.18 8.21
N ILE A 97 12.98 4.82 8.57
CA ILE A 97 12.69 6.20 8.21
C ILE A 97 13.72 7.17 8.82
N ALA A 98 14.13 6.94 10.06
CA ALA A 98 15.08 7.78 10.77
C ALA A 98 16.51 7.63 10.27
N ASP A 99 16.91 6.45 9.78
CA ASP A 99 18.29 6.16 9.42
C ASP A 99 18.53 6.31 7.91
N TYR A 100 17.56 5.95 7.05
CA TYR A 100 17.74 5.82 5.60
C TYR A 100 17.04 6.87 4.74
N LEU A 101 16.19 7.74 5.30
CA LEU A 101 15.48 8.79 4.54
C LEU A 101 15.91 10.21 4.92
N ASN A 102 17.05 10.37 5.60
CA ASN A 102 17.51 11.67 6.11
C ASN A 102 17.85 12.68 5.01
N ASP A 103 18.32 12.21 3.86
CA ASP A 103 18.75 13.06 2.75
C ASP A 103 17.57 13.77 2.05
N PHE A 104 16.34 13.29 2.29
CA PHE A 104 15.12 13.81 1.67
C PHE A 104 14.09 14.20 2.74
N PRO A 105 14.17 15.40 3.34
CA PRO A 105 13.30 15.78 4.47
C PRO A 105 11.80 15.66 4.20
N LYS A 106 11.37 15.89 2.95
CA LYS A 106 9.96 15.78 2.55
C LYS A 106 9.47 14.33 2.52
N ILE A 107 10.25 13.40 1.96
CA ILE A 107 9.85 11.97 1.96
C ILE A 107 9.89 11.42 3.39
N GLN A 108 10.88 11.85 4.18
CA GLN A 108 10.95 11.46 5.59
C GLN A 108 9.73 11.92 6.38
N ALA A 109 9.27 13.15 6.17
CA ALA A 109 8.08 13.68 6.83
C ALA A 109 6.80 12.93 6.41
N LEU A 110 6.67 12.58 5.12
CA LEU A 110 5.58 11.74 4.63
C LEU A 110 5.62 10.35 5.29
N ALA A 111 6.77 9.70 5.29
CA ALA A 111 6.95 8.37 5.86
C ALA A 111 6.67 8.34 7.37
N LYS A 112 7.16 9.36 8.13
CA LYS A 112 6.84 9.52 9.56
C LYS A 112 5.33 9.66 9.79
N SER A 113 4.66 10.49 8.98
CA SER A 113 3.21 10.70 9.09
C SER A 113 2.42 9.41 8.82
N VAL A 114 2.82 8.65 7.79
CA VAL A 114 2.22 7.35 7.46
C VAL A 114 2.43 6.33 8.58
N ALA A 115 3.64 6.25 9.14
CA ALA A 115 3.94 5.34 10.23
C ALA A 115 3.14 5.69 11.50
N TRP A 116 2.99 6.98 11.82
CA TRP A 116 2.20 7.42 12.97
C TRP A 116 0.71 7.13 12.81
N ILE A 117 0.11 7.55 11.69
CA ILE A 117 -1.34 7.35 11.47
C ILE A 117 -1.67 5.87 11.30
N GLY A 118 -0.86 5.12 10.56
CA GLY A 118 -1.14 3.71 10.37
C GLY A 118 -0.86 2.86 11.61
N ASN A 119 -0.05 3.33 12.57
CA ASN A 119 0.01 2.71 13.89
C ASN A 119 -1.33 2.90 14.62
N ASP A 120 -1.98 4.06 14.54
CA ASP A 120 -3.29 4.27 15.16
C ASP A 120 -4.39 3.33 14.63
N GLU A 121 -4.30 2.87 13.37
CA GLU A 121 -5.21 1.86 12.81
C GLU A 121 -5.03 0.46 13.40
N THR A 122 -3.95 0.19 14.13
CA THR A 122 -3.71 -1.10 14.79
C THR A 122 -3.89 -1.04 16.30
N HIS A 123 -4.06 0.16 16.88
CA HIS A 123 -4.15 0.34 18.33
C HIS A 123 -5.60 0.34 18.83
N TYR A 124 -5.82 -0.26 20.00
CA TYR A 124 -7.12 -0.32 20.67
C TYR A 124 -7.69 1.08 21.02
N VAL A 125 -6.82 2.07 21.17
CA VAL A 125 -7.17 3.47 21.43
C VAL A 125 -6.47 4.33 20.38
N ARG A 126 -7.26 5.02 19.54
CA ARG A 126 -6.72 6.02 18.59
C ARG A 126 -6.13 7.18 19.37
N ARG A 127 -4.89 7.58 19.07
CA ARG A 127 -4.15 8.60 19.81
C ARG A 127 -4.14 9.94 19.10
N HIS A 128 -4.47 10.00 17.81
CA HIS A 128 -4.40 11.22 17.02
C HIS A 128 -5.80 11.69 16.61
N ASP A 129 -6.38 12.53 17.46
CA ASP A 129 -7.68 13.17 17.24
C ASP A 129 -7.58 14.15 16.07
N GLY A 130 -8.01 13.71 14.88
CA GLY A 130 -8.18 14.60 13.71
C GLY A 130 -7.57 14.10 12.39
N LYS A 131 -6.94 12.92 12.38
CA LYS A 131 -6.51 12.24 11.14
C LYS A 131 -7.25 10.92 11.00
N ASP A 132 -7.59 10.54 9.77
CA ASP A 132 -8.27 9.28 9.48
C ASP A 132 -7.58 8.43 8.39
N ILE A 133 -8.23 7.35 7.99
CA ILE A 133 -7.75 6.46 6.92
C ILE A 133 -7.58 7.17 5.57
N GLN A 134 -8.34 8.24 5.28
CA GLN A 134 -8.17 9.02 4.06
C GLN A 134 -6.88 9.84 4.11
N ASP A 135 -6.52 10.38 5.27
CA ASP A 135 -5.21 11.02 5.45
C ASP A 135 -4.07 10.03 5.29
N LEU A 136 -4.20 8.83 5.87
CA LEU A 136 -3.21 7.76 5.70
C LEU A 136 -3.00 7.46 4.21
N LYS A 137 -4.10 7.22 3.47
CA LYS A 137 -4.06 6.95 2.03
C LYS A 137 -3.43 8.10 1.26
N LYS A 138 -3.79 9.34 1.57
CA LYS A 138 -3.23 10.54 0.92
C LYS A 138 -1.71 10.59 1.09
N PHE A 139 -1.20 10.33 2.28
CA PHE A 139 0.25 10.36 2.52
C PHE A 139 0.97 9.17 1.89
N ILE A 140 0.37 7.97 1.90
CA ILE A 140 0.92 6.81 1.18
C ILE A 140 1.02 7.11 -0.33
N LEU A 141 -0.04 7.64 -0.94
CA LEU A 141 -0.05 7.98 -2.36
C LEU A 141 0.97 9.08 -2.69
N SER A 142 1.13 10.06 -1.81
CA SER A 142 2.13 11.12 -1.97
C SER A 142 3.55 10.57 -1.88
N ALA A 143 3.81 9.64 -0.95
CA ALA A 143 5.10 8.96 -0.84
C ALA A 143 5.38 8.10 -2.09
N ALA A 144 4.39 7.33 -2.55
CA ALA A 144 4.50 6.53 -3.77
C ALA A 144 4.79 7.41 -4.99
N GLN A 145 4.14 8.58 -5.11
CA GLN A 145 4.37 9.50 -6.22
C GLN A 145 5.79 10.07 -6.21
N PHE A 146 6.31 10.40 -5.02
CA PHE A 146 7.68 10.84 -4.87
C PHE A 146 8.67 9.74 -5.28
N ILE A 147 8.47 8.52 -4.79
CA ILE A 147 9.33 7.37 -5.06
C ILE A 147 9.34 7.03 -6.56
N ALA A 148 8.17 7.04 -7.21
CA ALA A 148 8.07 6.83 -8.65
C ALA A 148 8.83 7.90 -9.44
N ALA A 149 8.69 9.17 -9.07
CA ALA A 149 9.42 10.25 -9.72
C ALA A 149 10.95 10.15 -9.50
N ASP A 150 11.38 9.68 -8.33
CA ASP A 150 12.79 9.46 -8.02
C ASP A 150 13.38 8.29 -8.81
N TYR A 151 12.60 7.22 -9.03
CA TYR A 151 12.97 6.14 -9.94
C TYR A 151 13.19 6.63 -11.37
N ASP A 152 12.27 7.44 -11.90
CA ASP A 152 12.41 8.02 -13.25
C ASP A 152 13.65 8.95 -13.34
N ALA A 153 13.94 9.67 -12.26
CA ALA A 153 15.14 10.51 -12.17
C ALA A 153 16.43 9.68 -12.19
N ASP A 154 16.48 8.55 -11.48
CA ASP A 154 17.62 7.62 -11.54
C ASP A 154 17.82 7.05 -12.96
N GLU A 155 16.73 6.68 -13.64
CA GLU A 155 16.77 6.20 -15.02
C GLU A 155 17.34 7.28 -15.95
N ALA A 156 16.87 8.53 -15.82
CA ALA A 156 17.40 9.66 -16.58
C ALA A 156 18.89 9.92 -16.31
N LEU A 157 19.33 9.84 -15.05
CA LEU A 157 20.74 10.01 -14.68
C LEU A 157 21.62 8.92 -15.29
N SER A 158 21.15 7.67 -15.33
CA SER A 158 21.88 6.56 -15.95
C SER A 158 22.09 6.79 -17.45
N PHE A 159 21.11 7.39 -18.12
CA PHE A 159 21.19 7.75 -19.52
C PHE A 159 22.21 8.87 -19.77
N THR A 160 22.21 9.92 -18.95
CA THR A 160 23.14 11.07 -19.11
C THR A 160 24.55 10.82 -18.63
N SER A 161 24.77 9.79 -17.79
CA SER A 161 26.10 9.42 -17.27
C SER A 161 26.86 8.43 -18.17
N SER A 162 26.26 8.04 -19.29
CA SER A 162 26.85 7.12 -20.28
C SER A 162 27.66 7.82 -21.38
N ASP A 163 27.95 9.11 -21.22
CA ASP A 163 28.85 9.94 -22.03
C ASP A 163 30.18 10.21 -21.28
#